data_AF-A0A846YNV6-F1
#
_entry.id   AF-A0A846YNV6-F1
#
_cell.length_a   1.000
_cell.length_b   1.000
_cell.length_c   1.000
_cell.angle_alpha   90.00
_cell.angle_beta   90.00
_cell.angle_gamma   90.00
#
_symmetry.space_group_name_H-M   'P 1'
#
loop_
_entity.id
_entity.type
_entity.pdbx_description
1 polymer ?
#
loop_
_entity_poly.entity_id
_entity_poly.type
_entity_poly.pdbx_seq_one_letter_code
_entity_poly.pdbx_strand_id
1 'polypeptide(L)'
;MQQHLRWLSGLGFTDQALAAEAGISQMAIRHIRIGHRNQNIVYTSRAVRIRTLTHVPTANQASFRVPALGAGRRLRALRALGHSNRDIAPLLGVGPNAVSNICNKHRIAGATWLRVADLYRDLSHVPGSSDEAAYLARLNGDAPPMAWDGIDIDHPDSSPDFGDPDAAHGVDWVRIERVVDGVDSGPLNRAEKGAAYRLAARRGYTAARVAELLQVSAEAADIGLRRARNKTLREAA
;
A
#
# COMPACT_ATOMS: atom_id res chain seq x y z
N MET A 1 -19.06 10.72 -18.53
CA MET A 1 -20.11 10.02 -17.75
C MET A 1 -20.09 8.51 -17.98
N GLN A 2 -20.29 8.01 -19.21
CA GLN A 2 -20.24 6.56 -19.48
C GLN A 2 -18.88 5.93 -19.12
N GLN A 3 -17.78 6.57 -19.53
CA GLN A 3 -16.43 6.12 -19.19
C GLN A 3 -16.20 6.09 -17.67
N HIS A 4 -16.72 7.08 -16.94
CA HIS A 4 -16.67 7.14 -15.47
C HIS A 4 -17.36 5.94 -14.81
N LEU A 5 -18.59 5.61 -15.24
CA LEU A 5 -19.31 4.44 -14.74
C LEU A 5 -18.63 3.12 -15.11
N ARG A 6 -18.00 3.04 -16.30
CA ARG A 6 -17.21 1.86 -16.69
C ARG A 6 -15.96 1.72 -15.83
N TRP A 7 -15.27 2.82 -15.54
CA TRP A 7 -14.11 2.84 -14.65
C TRP A 7 -14.50 2.35 -13.24
N LEU A 8 -15.52 2.95 -12.60
CA LEU A 8 -16.01 2.51 -11.29
C LEU A 8 -16.47 1.04 -11.28
N SER A 9 -17.17 0.61 -12.34
CA SER A 9 -17.56 -0.80 -12.49
C SER A 9 -16.35 -1.72 -12.64
N GLY A 10 -15.29 -1.26 -13.31
CA GLY A 10 -14.01 -1.95 -13.46
C GLY A 10 -13.27 -2.12 -12.14
N LEU A 11 -13.37 -1.14 -11.23
CA LEU A 11 -12.87 -1.27 -9.84
C LEU A 11 -13.65 -2.31 -9.03
N GLY A 12 -14.86 -2.66 -9.46
CA GLY A 12 -15.69 -3.67 -8.81
C GLY A 12 -16.93 -3.12 -8.11
N PHE A 13 -17.30 -1.84 -8.31
CA PHE A 13 -18.61 -1.38 -7.89
C PHE A 13 -19.72 -2.10 -8.65
N THR A 14 -20.83 -2.38 -7.96
CA THR A 14 -22.05 -2.90 -8.59
C THR A 14 -22.94 -1.76 -9.05
N ASP A 15 -23.72 -1.96 -10.12
CA ASP A 15 -24.70 -0.97 -10.58
C ASP A 15 -25.69 -0.57 -9.46
N GLN A 16 -26.00 -1.49 -8.53
CA GLN A 16 -26.83 -1.23 -7.36
C GLN A 16 -26.17 -0.27 -6.37
N ALA A 17 -24.88 -0.47 -6.06
CA ALA A 17 -24.13 0.44 -5.19
C ALA A 17 -23.99 1.84 -5.81
N LEU A 18 -23.69 1.92 -7.11
CA LEU A 18 -23.60 3.20 -7.82
C LEU A 18 -24.95 3.92 -7.89
N ALA A 19 -26.03 3.17 -8.09
CA ALA A 19 -27.39 3.69 -8.12
C ALA A 19 -27.84 4.22 -6.75
N ALA A 20 -27.50 3.52 -5.67
CA ALA A 20 -27.81 3.92 -4.31
C ALA A 20 -27.14 5.24 -3.94
N GLU A 21 -25.84 5.38 -4.23
CA GLU A 21 -25.11 6.63 -3.98
C GLU A 21 -25.59 7.78 -4.88
N ALA A 22 -25.77 7.51 -6.17
CA ALA A 22 -26.30 8.52 -7.10
C ALA A 22 -27.80 8.77 -6.91
N GLY A 23 -28.49 8.06 -6.01
CA GLY A 23 -29.94 8.01 -5.81
C GLY A 23 -30.77 8.03 -7.11
N ILE A 24 -30.38 7.21 -8.07
CA ILE A 24 -31.12 6.94 -9.30
C ILE A 24 -31.41 5.44 -9.42
N SER A 25 -32.21 5.01 -10.40
CA SER A 25 -32.49 3.58 -10.56
C SER A 25 -31.27 2.80 -11.08
N GLN A 26 -31.12 1.56 -10.61
CA GLN A 26 -30.09 0.63 -11.10
C GLN A 26 -30.16 0.45 -12.63
N MET A 27 -31.37 0.38 -13.20
CA MET A 27 -31.55 0.25 -14.65
C MET A 27 -31.03 1.49 -15.39
N ALA A 28 -31.20 2.70 -14.85
CA ALA A 28 -30.65 3.91 -15.45
C ALA A 28 -29.10 3.87 -15.46
N ILE A 29 -28.45 3.50 -14.34
CA ILE A 29 -26.98 3.32 -14.30
C ILE A 29 -26.53 2.30 -15.35
N ARG A 30 -27.19 1.14 -15.40
CA ARG A 30 -26.86 0.06 -16.36
C ARG A 30 -26.96 0.54 -17.80
N HIS A 31 -28.06 1.19 -18.17
CA HIS A 31 -28.29 1.66 -19.55
C HIS A 31 -27.29 2.74 -19.98
N ILE A 32 -26.97 3.69 -19.09
CA ILE A 32 -25.95 4.70 -19.34
C ILE A 32 -24.57 4.04 -19.49
N ARG A 33 -24.22 3.08 -18.64
CA ARG A 33 -22.93 2.38 -18.67
C ARG A 33 -22.73 1.60 -19.97
N ILE A 34 -23.74 0.84 -20.42
CA ILE A 34 -23.66 0.07 -21.68
C ILE A 34 -23.85 0.92 -22.94
N GLY A 35 -24.41 2.14 -22.81
CA GLY A 35 -24.61 3.06 -23.95
C GLY A 35 -25.84 2.71 -24.79
N HIS A 36 -26.95 2.37 -24.15
CA HIS A 36 -28.18 2.00 -24.86
C HIS A 36 -28.73 3.19 -25.67
N ARG A 37 -28.74 3.08 -27.01
CA ARG A 37 -28.96 4.21 -27.96
C ARG A 37 -30.26 5.00 -27.72
N ASN A 38 -31.35 4.33 -27.33
CA ASN A 38 -32.65 4.98 -27.10
C ASN A 38 -32.81 5.65 -25.71
N GLN A 39 -31.79 5.60 -24.85
CA GLN A 39 -31.82 6.22 -23.51
C GLN A 39 -30.64 7.17 -23.27
N ASN A 40 -30.03 7.67 -24.35
CA ASN A 40 -28.86 8.55 -24.28
C ASN A 40 -29.20 9.99 -23.89
N ILE A 41 -30.49 10.34 -23.78
CA ILE A 41 -30.95 11.61 -23.24
C ILE A 41 -30.97 11.49 -21.71
N VAL A 42 -29.90 11.98 -21.07
CA VAL A 42 -29.77 12.01 -19.62
C VAL A 42 -30.05 13.42 -19.13
N TYR A 43 -31.05 13.58 -18.26
CA TYR A 43 -31.33 14.84 -17.59
C TYR A 43 -30.07 15.39 -16.90
N THR A 44 -29.81 16.70 -17.04
CA THR A 44 -28.64 17.38 -16.46
C THR A 44 -28.46 17.07 -14.98
N SER A 45 -29.56 17.04 -14.22
CA SER A 45 -29.56 16.70 -12.79
C SER A 45 -29.00 15.31 -12.49
N ARG A 46 -29.26 14.31 -13.34
CA ARG A 46 -28.69 12.95 -13.20
C ARG A 46 -27.21 12.92 -13.57
N ALA A 47 -26.83 13.65 -14.61
CA ALA A 47 -25.44 13.71 -15.05
C ALA A 47 -24.53 14.31 -13.97
N VAL A 48 -25.00 15.34 -13.25
CA VAL A 48 -24.28 15.92 -12.11
C VAL A 48 -24.07 14.87 -11.01
N ARG A 49 -25.13 14.16 -10.59
CA ARG A 49 -25.05 13.13 -9.53
C ARG A 49 -24.16 11.93 -9.90
N ILE A 50 -24.12 11.56 -11.17
CA ILE A 50 -23.22 10.50 -11.64
C ILE A 50 -21.77 10.98 -11.62
N ARG A 51 -21.51 12.26 -11.91
CA ARG A 51 -20.17 12.83 -11.91
C ARG A 51 -19.58 12.97 -10.51
N THR A 52 -20.41 13.08 -9.47
CA THR A 52 -19.96 13.13 -8.07
C THR A 52 -19.60 11.77 -7.49
N LEU A 53 -19.90 10.67 -8.18
CA LEU A 53 -19.53 9.33 -7.72
C LEU A 53 -18.01 9.17 -7.66
N THR A 54 -17.50 8.67 -6.54
CA THR A 54 -16.09 8.42 -6.28
C THR A 54 -15.77 6.92 -6.20
N HIS A 55 -14.49 6.56 -6.19
CA HIS A 55 -14.02 5.18 -5.98
C HIS A 55 -14.01 4.74 -4.52
N VAL A 56 -14.27 5.66 -3.58
CA VAL A 56 -14.39 5.38 -2.14
C VAL A 56 -15.84 5.02 -1.78
N PRO A 57 -16.10 3.84 -1.20
CA PRO A 57 -17.42 3.45 -0.74
C PRO A 57 -18.02 4.34 0.35
N THR A 58 -19.34 4.51 0.34
CA THR A 58 -20.09 5.37 1.27
C THR A 58 -21.15 4.61 2.07
N ALA A 59 -21.76 5.27 3.06
CA ALA A 59 -22.86 4.72 3.86
C ALA A 59 -24.08 4.31 3.03
N ASN A 60 -24.40 5.04 1.95
CA ASN A 60 -25.52 4.70 1.05
C ASN A 60 -25.31 3.34 0.34
N GLN A 61 -24.08 2.84 0.33
CA GLN A 61 -23.70 1.60 -0.33
C GLN A 61 -23.58 0.42 0.64
N ALA A 62 -23.89 0.62 1.92
CA ALA A 62 -23.67 -0.38 2.98
C ALA A 62 -24.32 -1.75 2.69
N SER A 63 -25.53 -1.74 2.12
CA SER A 63 -26.29 -2.95 1.78
C SER A 63 -25.85 -3.65 0.49
N PHE A 64 -24.92 -3.06 -0.27
CA PHE A 64 -24.52 -3.55 -1.59
C PHE A 64 -23.07 -4.03 -1.61
N ARG A 65 -22.67 -4.66 -2.72
CA ARG A 65 -21.30 -5.10 -2.93
C ARG A 65 -20.46 -3.96 -3.51
N VAL A 66 -19.30 -3.73 -2.88
CA VAL A 66 -18.32 -2.69 -3.23
C VAL A 66 -16.92 -3.30 -3.39
N PRO A 67 -15.96 -2.61 -4.03
CA PRO A 67 -14.58 -3.09 -4.16
C PRO A 67 -13.95 -3.43 -2.80
N ALA A 68 -13.23 -4.54 -2.74
CA ALA A 68 -12.54 -4.95 -1.52
C ALA A 68 -11.14 -4.36 -1.37
N LEU A 69 -10.56 -3.81 -2.45
CA LEU A 69 -9.17 -3.36 -2.52
C LEU A 69 -8.77 -2.49 -1.32
N GLY A 70 -9.53 -1.43 -1.08
CA GLY A 70 -9.32 -0.49 0.01
C GLY A 70 -9.36 -1.11 1.41
N ALA A 71 -10.31 -2.01 1.64
CA ALA A 71 -10.42 -2.73 2.91
C ALA A 71 -9.24 -3.70 3.08
N GLY A 72 -8.86 -4.42 2.01
CA GLY A 72 -7.72 -5.32 2.02
C GLY A 72 -6.40 -4.61 2.31
N ARG A 73 -6.15 -3.45 1.69
CA ARG A 73 -4.96 -2.61 1.96
C ARG A 73 -4.90 -2.14 3.41
N ARG A 74 -6.03 -1.66 3.96
CA ARG A 74 -6.13 -1.24 5.38
C ARG A 74 -5.83 -2.39 6.34
N LEU A 75 -6.41 -3.57 6.12
CA LEU A 75 -6.16 -4.74 6.97
C LEU A 75 -4.71 -5.20 6.92
N ARG A 76 -4.10 -5.24 5.71
CA ARG A 76 -2.67 -5.53 5.55
C ARG A 76 -1.79 -4.51 6.27
N ALA A 77 -2.13 -3.24 6.17
CA ALA A 77 -1.41 -2.17 6.86
C ALA A 77 -1.49 -2.32 8.39
N LEU A 78 -2.67 -2.62 8.95
CA LEU A 78 -2.80 -2.90 10.39
C LEU A 78 -1.98 -4.11 10.82
N ARG A 79 -1.92 -5.17 9.99
CA ARG A 79 -1.04 -6.32 10.24
C ARG A 79 0.43 -5.94 10.23
N ALA A 80 0.87 -5.10 9.28
CA ALA A 80 2.24 -4.59 9.22
C ALA A 80 2.62 -3.68 10.42
N LEU A 81 1.60 -3.14 11.12
CA LEU A 81 1.71 -2.42 12.37
C LEU A 81 1.61 -3.34 13.62
N GLY A 82 1.37 -4.64 13.44
CA GLY A 82 1.37 -5.64 14.51
C GLY A 82 0.00 -6.08 15.02
N HIS A 83 -1.10 -5.66 14.37
CA HIS A 83 -2.44 -6.13 14.71
C HIS A 83 -2.71 -7.48 14.04
N SER A 84 -2.78 -8.56 14.82
CA SER A 84 -3.00 -9.89 14.23
C SER A 84 -4.45 -10.07 13.76
N ASN A 85 -4.70 -11.06 12.89
CA ASN A 85 -6.07 -11.42 12.52
C ASN A 85 -6.93 -11.83 13.73
N ARG A 86 -6.32 -12.35 14.80
CA ARG A 86 -7.01 -12.71 16.04
C ARG A 86 -7.46 -11.47 16.80
N ASP A 87 -6.72 -10.37 16.72
CA ASP A 87 -7.04 -9.11 17.40
C ASP A 87 -8.07 -8.30 16.59
N ILE A 88 -7.92 -8.29 15.26
CA ILE A 88 -8.81 -7.57 14.35
C ILE A 88 -10.22 -8.19 14.29
N ALA A 89 -10.30 -9.52 14.30
CA ALA A 89 -11.55 -10.23 14.03
C ALA A 89 -12.69 -9.90 15.03
N PRO A 90 -12.45 -9.88 16.37
CA PRO A 90 -13.44 -9.45 17.35
C PRO A 90 -13.94 -8.01 17.11
N LEU A 91 -13.04 -7.08 16.78
CA LEU A 91 -13.38 -5.67 16.53
C LEU A 91 -14.28 -5.52 15.29
N LEU A 92 -14.06 -6.37 14.29
CA LEU A 92 -14.92 -6.49 13.10
C LEU A 92 -16.11 -7.42 13.30
N GLY A 93 -16.32 -8.01 14.48
CA GLY A 93 -17.42 -8.96 14.75
C GLY A 93 -17.49 -10.11 13.74
N VAL A 94 -16.33 -10.57 13.27
CA VAL A 94 -16.20 -11.69 12.31
C VAL A 94 -15.21 -12.72 12.85
N GLY A 95 -15.14 -13.91 12.22
CA GLY A 95 -14.12 -14.90 12.55
C GLY A 95 -12.73 -14.54 11.97
N PRO A 96 -11.60 -15.05 12.53
CA PRO A 96 -10.25 -14.77 12.03
C PRO A 96 -10.03 -15.09 10.54
N ASN A 97 -10.62 -16.19 10.05
CA ASN A 97 -10.56 -16.56 8.64
C ASN A 97 -11.28 -15.55 7.73
N ALA A 98 -12.28 -14.84 8.25
CA ALA A 98 -13.00 -13.83 7.48
C ALA A 98 -12.11 -12.61 7.18
N VAL A 99 -11.18 -12.24 8.09
CA VAL A 99 -10.23 -11.14 7.88
C VAL A 99 -9.33 -11.42 6.69
N SER A 100 -8.70 -12.60 6.63
CA SER A 100 -7.91 -13.03 5.46
C SER A 100 -8.75 -13.09 4.18
N ASN A 101 -9.99 -13.56 4.28
CA ASN A 101 -10.89 -13.65 3.14
C ASN A 101 -11.29 -12.27 2.58
N ILE A 102 -11.37 -11.23 3.41
CA ILE A 102 -11.64 -9.87 2.93
C ILE A 102 -10.51 -9.40 2.01
N CYS A 103 -9.25 -9.65 2.39
CA CYS A 103 -8.08 -9.24 1.61
C CYS A 103 -7.98 -9.90 0.23
N ASN A 104 -8.56 -11.09 0.06
CA ASN A 104 -8.44 -11.90 -1.17
C ASN A 104 -9.66 -11.81 -2.09
N LYS A 105 -10.76 -11.19 -1.64
CA LYS A 105 -11.98 -11.05 -2.44
C LYS A 105 -11.87 -9.88 -3.39
N HIS A 106 -12.57 -9.95 -4.52
CA HIS A 106 -12.75 -8.81 -5.41
C HIS A 106 -13.79 -7.81 -4.87
N ARG A 107 -14.84 -8.33 -4.19
CA ARG A 107 -15.93 -7.52 -3.63
C ARG A 107 -16.30 -7.98 -2.22
N ILE A 108 -16.68 -7.02 -1.39
CA ILE A 108 -17.20 -7.24 -0.04
C ILE A 108 -18.51 -6.48 0.16
N ALA A 109 -19.21 -6.72 1.27
CA ALA A 109 -20.36 -5.89 1.63
C ALA A 109 -19.88 -4.47 2.01
N GLY A 110 -20.62 -3.45 1.59
CA GLY A 110 -20.30 -2.05 1.91
C GLY A 110 -20.22 -1.81 3.41
N ALA A 111 -21.11 -2.43 4.19
CA ALA A 111 -21.05 -2.37 5.66
C ALA A 111 -19.73 -2.93 6.22
N THR A 112 -19.19 -4.01 5.64
CA THR A 112 -17.88 -4.54 6.04
C THR A 112 -16.76 -3.57 5.66
N TRP A 113 -16.83 -2.96 4.48
CA TRP A 113 -15.84 -1.97 4.05
C TRP A 113 -15.79 -0.78 5.02
N LEU A 114 -16.95 -0.24 5.39
CA LEU A 114 -17.06 0.89 6.33
C LEU A 114 -16.47 0.54 7.71
N ARG A 115 -16.81 -0.63 8.26
CA ARG A 115 -16.25 -1.09 9.53
C ARG A 115 -14.72 -1.24 9.50
N VAL A 116 -14.17 -1.70 8.38
CA VAL A 116 -12.71 -1.77 8.20
C VAL A 116 -12.10 -0.37 8.08
N ALA A 117 -12.77 0.55 7.39
CA ALA A 117 -12.31 1.94 7.28
C ALA A 117 -12.28 2.64 8.64
N ASP A 118 -13.30 2.45 9.47
CA ASP A 118 -13.35 2.99 10.83
C ASP A 118 -12.29 2.34 11.72
N LEU A 119 -12.18 1.00 11.70
CA LEU A 119 -11.14 0.29 12.47
C LEU A 119 -9.73 0.77 12.11
N TYR A 120 -9.47 0.99 10.81
CA TYR A 120 -8.18 1.52 10.36
C TYR A 120 -7.93 2.94 10.87
N ARG A 121 -8.95 3.80 10.87
CA ARG A 121 -8.83 5.16 11.42
C ARG A 121 -8.43 5.14 12.90
N ASP A 122 -9.01 4.21 13.66
CA ASP A 122 -8.77 4.09 15.09
C ASP A 122 -7.40 3.47 15.41
N LEU A 123 -6.93 2.54 14.59
CA LEU A 123 -5.73 1.74 14.89
C LEU A 123 -4.48 2.12 14.07
N SER A 124 -4.59 2.96 13.04
CA SER A 124 -3.47 3.29 12.15
C SER A 124 -2.28 3.96 12.85
N HIS A 125 -2.51 4.54 14.02
CA HIS A 125 -1.52 5.23 14.85
C HIS A 125 -1.18 4.47 16.13
N VAL A 126 -1.73 3.26 16.31
CA VAL A 126 -1.55 2.44 17.52
C VAL A 126 -0.79 1.17 17.17
N PRO A 127 0.39 0.89 17.76
CA PRO A 127 1.10 -0.36 17.52
C PRO A 127 0.28 -1.54 18.04
N GLY A 128 0.22 -2.62 17.26
CA GLY A 128 -0.40 -3.87 17.69
C GLY A 128 0.54 -4.70 18.55
N SER A 129 0.00 -5.71 19.25
CA SER A 129 0.74 -6.52 20.22
C SER A 129 1.51 -7.70 19.62
N SER A 130 1.43 -7.93 18.31
CA SER A 130 2.03 -9.10 17.66
C SER A 130 3.18 -8.72 16.72
N ASP A 131 4.41 -8.81 17.23
CA ASP A 131 5.64 -8.66 16.43
C ASP A 131 5.70 -9.70 15.30
N GLU A 132 5.22 -10.92 15.54
CA GLU A 132 5.14 -11.97 14.53
C GLU A 132 4.21 -11.55 13.36
N ALA A 133 3.03 -10.98 13.67
CA ALA A 133 2.13 -10.50 12.63
C ALA A 133 2.76 -9.36 11.81
N ALA A 134 3.44 -8.43 12.48
CA ALA A 134 4.17 -7.34 11.83
C ALA A 134 5.28 -7.87 10.91
N TYR A 135 6.09 -8.79 11.41
CA TYR A 135 7.19 -9.41 10.67
C TYR A 135 6.68 -10.13 9.42
N LEU A 136 5.67 -11.01 9.57
CA LEU A 136 5.11 -11.76 8.45
C LEU A 136 4.44 -10.86 7.41
N ALA A 137 3.73 -9.82 7.84
CA ALA A 137 3.12 -8.86 6.94
C ALA A 137 4.18 -8.11 6.11
N ARG A 138 5.24 -7.60 6.75
CA ARG A 138 6.35 -6.93 6.06
C ARG A 138 7.09 -7.86 5.10
N LEU A 139 7.30 -9.12 5.50
CA LEU A 139 7.90 -10.13 4.63
C LEU A 139 7.06 -10.40 3.36
N ASN A 140 5.73 -10.29 3.47
CA ASN A 140 4.81 -10.40 2.34
C ASN A 140 4.68 -9.10 1.52
N GLY A 141 5.43 -8.04 1.85
CA GLY A 141 5.36 -6.75 1.17
C GLY A 141 4.16 -5.89 1.59
N ASP A 142 3.51 -6.20 2.71
CA ASP A 142 2.42 -5.37 3.22
C ASP A 142 2.97 -4.07 3.79
N ALA A 143 2.48 -2.94 3.29
CA ALA A 143 2.93 -1.62 3.70
C ALA A 143 2.21 -1.15 4.98
N PRO A 144 2.93 -0.64 5.99
CA PRO A 144 2.34 -0.11 7.23
C PRO A 144 1.55 1.18 6.97
N PRO A 145 0.73 1.67 7.93
CA PRO A 145 -0.11 2.85 7.70
C PRO A 145 0.66 4.11 7.32
N MET A 146 1.84 4.33 7.91
CA MET A 146 2.71 5.47 7.58
C MET A 146 3.15 5.49 6.11
N ALA A 147 3.26 4.32 5.47
CA ALA A 147 3.60 4.23 4.05
C ALA A 147 2.42 4.61 3.12
N TRP A 148 1.23 4.80 3.67
CA TRP A 148 0.05 5.30 2.96
C TRP A 148 -0.29 6.75 3.32
N ASP A 149 0.51 7.40 4.17
CA ASP A 149 0.22 8.78 4.60
C ASP A 149 0.28 9.74 3.41
N GLY A 150 -0.72 10.62 3.30
CA GLY A 150 -0.90 11.49 2.13
C GLY A 150 -1.24 10.77 0.81
N ILE A 151 -1.41 9.45 0.80
CA ILE A 151 -1.71 8.63 -0.38
C ILE A 151 -3.14 8.11 -0.32
N ASP A 152 -3.85 8.19 -1.45
CA ASP A 152 -5.19 7.59 -1.57
C ASP A 152 -5.09 6.05 -1.59
N ILE A 153 -5.22 5.45 -0.41
CA ILE A 153 -5.14 3.99 -0.22
C ILE A 153 -6.21 3.21 -1.02
N ASP A 154 -7.32 3.85 -1.40
CA ASP A 154 -8.42 3.22 -2.14
C ASP A 154 -8.24 3.28 -3.65
N HIS A 155 -7.43 4.21 -4.16
CA HIS A 155 -7.22 4.36 -5.59
C HIS A 155 -6.41 3.16 -6.13
N PRO A 156 -6.87 2.50 -7.22
CA PRO A 156 -6.23 1.29 -7.75
C PRO A 156 -4.76 1.49 -8.10
N ASP A 157 -4.44 2.64 -8.67
CA ASP A 157 -3.10 2.98 -9.16
C ASP A 157 -2.19 3.56 -8.07
N SER A 158 -2.69 3.72 -6.84
CA SER A 158 -1.85 4.14 -5.72
C SER A 158 -0.93 3.02 -5.28
N SER A 159 0.31 3.41 -5.00
CA SER A 159 1.34 2.56 -4.40
C SER A 159 1.80 3.18 -3.09
N PRO A 160 2.10 2.37 -2.06
CA PRO A 160 2.63 2.88 -0.80
C PRO A 160 4.05 3.40 -0.98
N ASP A 161 4.42 4.42 -0.20
CA ASP A 161 5.79 4.90 -0.08
C ASP A 161 6.45 4.24 1.14
N PHE A 162 7.31 3.25 0.88
CA PHE A 162 8.07 2.59 1.95
C PHE A 162 9.21 3.47 2.50
N GLY A 163 9.36 4.69 1.98
CA GLY A 163 10.52 5.54 2.22
C GLY A 163 11.80 4.92 1.64
N ASP A 164 12.93 5.61 1.86
CA ASP A 164 14.22 4.99 1.62
C ASP A 164 14.42 3.85 2.64
N PRO A 165 14.62 2.59 2.21
CA PRO A 165 14.81 1.45 3.12
C PRO A 165 15.94 1.65 4.13
N ASP A 166 16.83 2.61 3.91
CA ASP A 166 17.94 2.92 4.81
C ASP A 166 17.55 3.89 5.91
N ALA A 167 16.64 4.83 5.63
CA ALA A 167 16.09 5.71 6.66
C ALA A 167 15.37 4.90 7.76
N ALA A 168 14.71 3.80 7.39
CA ALA A 168 14.00 2.92 8.32
C ALA A 168 14.92 2.15 9.31
N HIS A 169 16.21 2.04 9.04
CA HIS A 169 17.17 1.34 9.91
C HIS A 169 17.97 2.28 10.82
N GLY A 170 17.60 3.55 10.90
CA GLY A 170 18.36 4.55 11.67
C GLY A 170 19.74 4.80 11.07
N VAL A 171 19.87 4.67 9.75
CA VAL A 171 21.11 4.97 9.04
C VAL A 171 21.31 6.48 9.03
N ASP A 172 22.38 6.95 9.67
CA ASP A 172 22.83 8.32 9.51
C ASP A 172 23.52 8.46 8.14
N TRP A 173 22.75 8.94 7.17
CA TRP A 173 23.23 9.12 5.81
C TRP A 173 24.38 10.11 5.68
N VAL A 174 24.40 11.15 6.51
CA VAL A 174 25.50 12.13 6.54
C VAL A 174 26.77 11.45 7.02
N ARG A 175 26.68 10.60 8.03
CA ARG A 175 27.79 9.77 8.49
C ARG A 175 28.27 8.82 7.40
N ILE A 176 27.37 8.16 6.66
CA ILE A 176 27.77 7.26 5.57
C ILE A 176 28.49 7.99 4.46
N GLU A 177 27.98 9.14 4.02
CA GLU A 177 28.65 9.93 2.97
C GLU A 177 30.07 10.30 3.40
N ARG A 178 30.24 10.78 4.63
CA ARG A 178 31.56 11.10 5.19
C ARG A 178 32.49 9.89 5.29
N VAL A 179 31.96 8.72 5.65
CA VAL A 179 32.75 7.47 5.67
C VAL A 179 33.15 7.04 4.27
N VAL A 180 32.24 7.14 3.28
CA VAL A 180 32.52 6.78 1.88
C VAL A 180 33.45 7.79 1.20
N ASP A 181 33.45 9.05 1.64
CA ASP A 181 34.41 10.09 1.23
C ASP A 181 35.78 9.96 1.93
N GLY A 182 35.90 9.07 2.92
CA GLY A 182 37.12 8.86 3.70
C GLY A 182 37.41 9.97 4.71
N VAL A 183 36.40 10.78 5.04
CA VAL A 183 36.47 11.92 5.97
C VAL A 183 36.14 11.50 7.41
N ASP A 184 35.38 10.43 7.58
CA ASP A 184 35.07 9.82 8.88
C ASP A 184 35.46 8.34 8.88
N SER A 185 35.89 7.83 10.04
CA SER A 185 36.29 6.44 10.22
C SER A 185 35.81 5.98 11.60
N GLY A 186 34.94 4.97 11.63
CA GLY A 186 34.42 4.40 12.86
C GLY A 186 33.54 3.17 12.60
N PRO A 187 33.20 2.40 13.64
CA PRO A 187 32.42 1.18 13.48
C PRO A 187 31.01 1.53 12.96
N LEU A 188 30.68 1.03 11.77
CA LEU A 188 29.33 1.08 11.23
C LEU A 188 28.50 -0.10 11.72
N ASN A 189 27.23 0.14 12.04
CA ASN A 189 26.28 -0.91 12.34
C ASN A 189 25.94 -1.73 11.08
N ARG A 190 25.17 -2.83 11.24
CA ARG A 190 24.87 -3.74 10.11
C ARG A 190 24.11 -3.04 8.98
N ALA A 191 23.17 -2.17 9.31
CA ALA A 191 22.38 -1.44 8.33
C ALA A 191 23.22 -0.37 7.62
N GLU A 192 24.03 0.37 8.37
CA GLU A 192 24.95 1.38 7.85
C GLU A 192 26.00 0.77 6.94
N LYS A 193 26.56 -0.40 7.28
CA LYS A 193 27.45 -1.16 6.39
C LYS A 193 26.74 -1.50 5.07
N GLY A 194 25.49 -1.97 5.14
CA GLY A 194 24.69 -2.28 3.96
C GLY A 194 24.41 -1.06 3.07
N ALA A 195 24.17 0.10 3.67
CA ALA A 195 23.98 1.37 2.97
C ALA A 195 25.29 1.90 2.37
N ALA A 196 26.41 1.81 3.09
CA ALA A 196 27.74 2.18 2.59
C ALA A 196 28.15 1.34 1.36
N TYR A 197 27.90 0.03 1.37
CA TYR A 197 28.15 -0.82 0.19
C TYR A 197 27.32 -0.41 -1.03
N ARG A 198 26.06 0.03 -0.83
CA ARG A 198 25.20 0.49 -1.93
C ARG A 198 25.62 1.84 -2.46
N LEU A 199 26.00 2.78 -1.58
CA LEU A 199 26.52 4.08 -2.01
C LEU A 199 27.84 3.90 -2.79
N ALA A 200 28.76 3.07 -2.29
CA ALA A 200 29.99 2.75 -2.97
C ALA A 200 29.76 2.05 -4.33
N ALA A 201 28.78 1.15 -4.42
CA ALA A 201 28.39 0.52 -5.67
C ALA A 201 27.85 1.53 -6.70
N ARG A 202 27.01 2.49 -6.28
CA ARG A 202 26.49 3.57 -7.13
C ARG A 202 27.60 4.51 -7.61
N ARG A 203 28.60 4.78 -6.78
CA ARG A 203 29.78 5.60 -7.12
C ARG A 203 30.86 4.84 -7.91
N GLY A 204 30.63 3.56 -8.23
CA GLY A 204 31.56 2.76 -9.04
C GLY A 204 32.86 2.39 -8.33
N TYR A 205 32.89 2.40 -6.99
CA TYR A 205 34.11 2.08 -6.25
C TYR A 205 34.50 0.60 -6.39
N THR A 206 35.81 0.35 -6.33
CA THR A 206 36.40 -1.00 -6.37
C THR A 206 36.36 -1.66 -5.00
N ALA A 207 36.41 -3.00 -4.96
CA ALA A 207 36.46 -3.74 -3.70
C ALA A 207 37.65 -3.34 -2.81
N ALA A 208 38.81 -3.04 -3.42
CA ALA A 208 39.99 -2.57 -2.69
C ALA A 208 39.74 -1.21 -1.99
N ARG A 209 39.11 -0.26 -2.69
CA ARG A 209 38.77 1.05 -2.11
C ARG A 209 37.74 0.92 -1.00
N VAL A 210 36.75 0.05 -1.17
CA VAL A 210 35.73 -0.17 -0.14
C VAL A 210 36.27 -0.91 1.08
N ALA A 211 37.21 -1.83 0.88
CA ALA A 211 37.90 -2.53 1.96
C ALA A 211 38.70 -1.56 2.84
N GLU A 212 39.40 -0.61 2.21
CA GLU A 212 40.10 0.48 2.90
C GLU A 212 39.13 1.38 3.69
N LEU A 213 38.06 1.88 3.05
CA LEU A 213 37.09 2.80 3.67
C LEU A 213 36.33 2.17 4.84
N LEU A 214 35.96 0.89 4.75
CA LEU A 214 35.16 0.19 5.76
C LEU A 214 36.00 -0.62 6.75
N GLN A 215 37.33 -0.62 6.60
CA GLN A 215 38.27 -1.42 7.39
C GLN A 215 37.90 -2.91 7.43
N VAL A 216 37.58 -3.48 6.26
CA VAL A 216 37.24 -4.90 6.09
C VAL A 216 38.21 -5.58 5.12
N SER A 217 38.19 -6.91 5.05
CA SER A 217 38.97 -7.63 4.04
C SER A 217 38.47 -7.34 2.62
N ALA A 218 39.37 -7.40 1.64
CA ALA A 218 39.03 -7.25 0.22
C ALA A 218 37.95 -8.24 -0.25
N GLU A 219 37.97 -9.46 0.29
CA GLU A 219 36.97 -10.49 0.02
C GLU A 219 35.58 -10.11 0.58
N ALA A 220 35.51 -9.61 1.81
CA ALA A 220 34.26 -9.16 2.41
C ALA A 220 33.67 -7.95 1.65
N ALA A 221 34.53 -7.04 1.20
CA ALA A 221 34.14 -5.89 0.39
C ALA A 221 33.59 -6.30 -0.99
N ASP A 222 34.23 -7.27 -1.67
CA ASP A 222 33.76 -7.78 -2.96
C ASP A 222 32.40 -8.48 -2.83
N ILE A 223 32.22 -9.33 -1.81
CA ILE A 223 30.93 -9.97 -1.52
C ILE A 223 29.84 -8.92 -1.23
N GLY A 224 30.17 -7.91 -0.43
CA GLY A 224 29.26 -6.80 -0.10
C GLY A 224 28.82 -6.02 -1.33
N LEU A 225 29.76 -5.63 -2.19
CA LEU A 225 29.51 -4.91 -3.44
C LEU A 225 28.68 -5.73 -4.43
N ARG A 226 28.98 -7.03 -4.60
CA ARG A 226 28.19 -7.93 -5.48
C ARG A 226 26.74 -8.01 -5.02
N ARG A 227 26.51 -8.17 -3.70
CA ARG A 227 25.17 -8.20 -3.12
C ARG A 227 24.43 -6.87 -3.32
N ALA A 228 25.12 -5.75 -3.11
CA ALA A 228 24.56 -4.41 -3.32
C ALA A 228 24.13 -4.20 -4.78
N ARG A 229 24.99 -4.54 -5.75
CA ARG A 229 24.72 -4.42 -7.19
C ARG A 229 23.53 -5.28 -7.63
N ASN A 230 23.47 -6.53 -7.18
CA ASN A 230 22.36 -7.43 -7.48
C ASN A 230 21.03 -6.93 -6.89
N LYS A 231 21.07 -6.25 -5.75
CA LYS A 231 19.88 -5.66 -5.13
C LYS A 231 19.40 -4.43 -5.90
N THR A 232 20.30 -3.51 -6.26
CA THR A 232 19.95 -2.33 -7.07
C THR A 232 19.42 -2.69 -8.45
N LEU A 233 19.91 -3.78 -9.06
CA LEU A 233 19.38 -4.29 -10.34
C LEU A 233 17.95 -4.86 -10.22
N ARG A 234 17.57 -5.38 -9.04
CA ARG A 234 16.21 -5.88 -8.77
C ARG A 234 15.22 -4.78 -8.41
N GLU A 235 15.70 -3.66 -7.88
CA GLU A 235 14.88 -2.48 -7.54
C GLU A 235 14.61 -1.59 -8.77
N ALA A 236 15.41 -1.72 -9.83
CA ALA A 236 15.28 -0.97 -11.09
C ALA A 236 14.51 -1.70 -12.21
N ALA A 237 14.06 -2.94 -11.96
CA ALA A 237 13.33 -3.81 -12.89
C ALA A 237 11.86 -3.96 -12.47
#